data_AF-A0A7L4PNN0-F1
#
_entry.id   AF-A0A7L4PNN0-F1
#
_cell.length_a   1.000
_cell.length_b   1.000
_cell.length_c   1.000
_cell.angle_alpha   90.00
_cell.angle_beta   90.00
_cell.angle_gamma   90.00
#
_symmetry.space_group_name_H-M   'P 1'
#
loop_
_entity.id
_entity.type
_entity.pdbx_description
1 polymer ?
#
loop_
_entity_poly.entity_id
_entity_poly.type
_entity_poly.pdbx_seq_one_letter_code
_entity_poly.pdbx_strand_id
1 'polypeptide(L)'
;MEEIDEIRKKKMEDIKERMSGDKKKKVLIEVLALSGCSHCPSAAEMAYRVASQYDNVEVAIVNVATPEGNSKARKLGVMSVPAIVINGKLAFVGTPQADIIMHDAVRKAM
;
A
#
# COMPACT_ATOMS: atom_id res chain seq x y z
N MET A 1 -6.80 -36.98 -10.19
CA MET A 1 -5.93 -36.12 -9.34
C MET A 1 -6.20 -34.66 -9.69
N GLU A 2 -7.48 -34.26 -9.72
CA GLU A 2 -7.93 -33.03 -10.42
C GLU A 2 -8.95 -32.21 -9.63
N GLU A 3 -9.13 -32.45 -8.34
CA GLU A 3 -10.31 -31.92 -7.62
C GLU A 3 -9.98 -30.91 -6.50
N ILE A 4 -8.82 -30.23 -6.57
CA ILE A 4 -8.43 -29.26 -5.54
C ILE A 4 -8.23 -27.84 -6.12
N ASP A 5 -8.08 -27.69 -7.44
CA ASP A 5 -7.75 -26.39 -8.05
C ASP A 5 -8.99 -25.51 -8.34
N GLU A 6 -10.18 -26.11 -8.43
CA GLU A 6 -11.39 -25.40 -8.90
C GLU A 6 -12.15 -24.64 -7.80
N ILE A 7 -11.89 -24.90 -6.53
CA ILE A 7 -12.56 -24.21 -5.41
C ILE A 7 -11.92 -22.85 -5.11
N ARG A 8 -10.61 -22.70 -5.40
CA ARG A 8 -9.85 -21.51 -4.96
C ARG A 8 -10.09 -20.28 -5.84
N LYS A 9 -10.53 -20.48 -7.08
CA LYS A 9 -10.70 -19.39 -8.06
C LYS A 9 -12.05 -18.69 -7.92
N LYS A 10 -13.12 -19.41 -7.61
CA LYS A 10 -14.50 -18.88 -7.60
C LYS A 10 -14.83 -18.02 -6.37
N LYS A 11 -14.17 -18.26 -5.23
CA LYS A 11 -14.48 -17.57 -3.97
C LYS A 11 -13.82 -16.19 -3.82
N MET A 12 -12.87 -15.86 -4.69
CA MET A 12 -12.12 -14.60 -4.60
C MET A 12 -12.81 -13.44 -5.35
N GLU A 13 -13.68 -13.73 -6.32
CA GLU A 13 -14.38 -12.70 -7.09
C GLU A 13 -15.55 -12.07 -6.31
N ASP A 14 -16.29 -12.86 -5.51
CA ASP A 14 -17.40 -12.38 -4.67
C ASP A 14 -16.99 -11.46 -3.50
N ILE A 15 -15.75 -11.55 -3.01
CA ILE A 15 -15.27 -10.69 -1.91
C ILE A 15 -14.98 -9.28 -2.43
N LYS A 16 -14.71 -9.13 -3.73
CA LYS A 16 -14.37 -7.83 -4.33
C LYS A 16 -15.60 -6.92 -4.47
N GLU A 17 -16.81 -7.47 -4.49
CA GLU A 17 -18.05 -6.72 -4.72
C GLU A 17 -18.79 -6.28 -3.45
N ARG A 18 -18.55 -6.90 -2.28
CA ARG A 18 -19.25 -6.53 -1.03
C ARG A 18 -18.59 -5.42 -0.22
N MET A 19 -17.38 -4.99 -0.56
CA MET A 19 -16.73 -3.83 0.06
C MET A 19 -17.07 -2.49 -0.63
N SER A 20 -18.11 -2.48 -1.47
CA SER A 20 -18.61 -1.27 -2.15
C SER A 20 -19.64 -0.50 -1.29
N GLY A 21 -19.30 -0.25 -0.04
CA GLY A 21 -20.00 0.64 0.89
C GLY A 21 -19.01 0.89 2.02
N ASP A 22 -18.36 2.05 2.13
CA ASP A 22 -18.90 3.40 2.11
C ASP A 22 -18.06 4.34 1.23
N LYS A 23 -18.71 5.16 0.41
CA LYS A 23 -18.12 6.35 -0.24
C LYS A 23 -17.83 7.46 0.79
N LYS A 24 -17.00 7.20 1.79
CA LYS A 24 -16.12 8.22 2.35
C LYS A 24 -14.79 8.03 1.66
N LYS A 25 -14.18 9.09 1.14
CA LYS A 25 -12.87 9.07 0.47
C LYS A 25 -11.80 8.61 1.47
N LYS A 26 -11.77 7.31 1.76
CA LYS A 26 -10.76 6.68 2.59
C LYS A 26 -9.52 6.49 1.74
N VAL A 27 -8.39 6.90 2.27
CA VAL A 27 -7.10 6.88 1.59
C VAL A 27 -6.22 5.89 2.34
N LEU A 28 -5.97 4.72 1.74
CA LEU A 28 -5.06 3.73 2.31
C LEU A 28 -3.64 3.98 1.79
N ILE A 29 -2.71 4.29 2.68
CA ILE A 29 -1.28 4.44 2.40
C ILE A 29 -0.57 3.13 2.73
N GLU A 30 -0.04 2.47 1.72
CA GLU A 30 0.78 1.27 1.85
C GLU A 30 2.25 1.64 1.65
N VAL A 31 3.06 1.48 2.70
CA VAL A 31 4.50 1.72 2.68
C VAL A 31 5.21 0.41 2.37
N LEU A 32 5.74 0.30 1.16
CA LEU A 32 6.60 -0.82 0.76
C LEU A 32 8.01 -0.60 1.31
N ALA A 33 8.35 -1.38 2.31
CA ALA A 33 9.65 -1.37 2.98
C ALA A 33 10.38 -2.70 2.76
N LEU A 34 11.71 -2.71 2.89
CA LEU A 34 12.52 -3.93 2.84
C LEU A 34 13.29 -4.10 4.15
N SER A 35 13.28 -5.30 4.71
CA SER A 35 14.14 -5.67 5.83
C SER A 35 15.61 -5.44 5.47
N GLY A 36 16.29 -4.52 6.17
CA GLY A 36 17.70 -4.19 5.94
C GLY A 36 17.97 -2.82 5.34
N CYS A 37 16.93 -2.03 5.02
CA CYS A 37 17.10 -0.64 4.61
C CYS A 37 17.05 0.32 5.81
N SER A 38 18.18 1.00 6.07
CA SER A 38 18.32 2.01 7.14
C SER A 38 17.31 3.17 7.04
N HIS A 39 16.76 3.41 5.85
CA HIS A 39 15.85 4.52 5.57
C HIS A 39 14.36 4.14 5.57
N CYS A 40 14.03 2.85 5.58
CA CYS A 40 12.65 2.39 5.63
C CYS A 40 11.86 2.79 6.89
N PRO A 41 12.40 2.77 8.13
CA PRO A 41 11.63 3.18 9.30
C PRO A 41 11.21 4.65 9.24
N SER A 42 12.06 5.51 8.69
CA SER A 42 11.74 6.94 8.52
C SER A 42 10.55 7.17 7.58
N ALA A 43 10.45 6.42 6.48
CA ALA A 43 9.30 6.50 5.58
C ALA A 43 8.00 6.00 6.24
N ALA A 44 8.09 4.94 7.06
CA ALA A 44 6.93 4.44 7.79
C ALA A 44 6.42 5.44 8.83
N GLU A 45 7.32 6.03 9.61
CA GLU A 45 6.98 7.06 10.60
C GLU A 45 6.34 8.29 9.94
N MET A 46 6.88 8.71 8.79
CA MET A 46 6.33 9.82 8.03
C MET A 46 4.91 9.52 7.53
N ALA A 47 4.65 8.30 7.03
CA ALA A 47 3.30 7.89 6.63
C ALA A 47 2.32 7.94 7.81
N TYR A 48 2.72 7.45 8.99
CA TYR A 48 1.90 7.53 10.21
C TYR A 48 1.63 8.97 10.63
N ARG A 49 2.65 9.85 10.63
CA ARG A 49 2.49 11.28 10.96
C ARG A 49 1.52 11.97 10.01
N VAL A 50 1.63 11.70 8.72
CA VAL A 50 0.74 12.25 7.70
C VAL A 50 -0.68 11.74 7.92
N ALA A 51 -0.86 10.44 8.11
CA ALA A 51 -2.19 9.86 8.35
C ALA A 51 -2.84 10.37 9.63
N SER A 52 -2.07 10.63 10.69
CA SER A 52 -2.59 11.22 11.93
C SER A 52 -3.16 12.63 11.74
N GLN A 53 -2.83 13.33 10.65
CA GLN A 53 -3.38 14.64 10.32
C GLN A 53 -4.69 14.55 9.51
N TYR A 54 -5.13 13.33 9.15
CA TYR A 54 -6.30 13.11 8.31
C TYR A 54 -7.17 11.97 8.86
N ASP A 55 -8.42 12.30 9.22
CA ASP A 55 -9.40 11.33 9.78
C ASP A 55 -9.75 10.15 8.84
N ASN A 56 -9.49 10.28 7.54
CA ASN A 56 -9.86 9.29 6.53
C ASN A 56 -8.64 8.60 5.90
N VAL A 57 -7.46 8.65 6.54
CA VAL A 57 -6.24 8.05 6.03
C VAL A 57 -5.82 6.88 6.91
N GLU A 58 -5.60 5.71 6.31
CA GLU A 58 -5.09 4.51 6.99
C GLU A 58 -3.68 4.20 6.49
N VAL A 59 -2.81 3.66 7.35
CA VAL A 59 -1.41 3.31 6.99
C VAL A 59 -1.19 1.83 7.20
N ALA A 60 -0.64 1.17 6.18
CA ALA A 60 -0.21 -0.22 6.24
C ALA A 60 1.26 -0.31 5.81
N ILE A 61 2.07 -1.03 6.58
CA ILE A 61 3.46 -1.31 6.19
C ILE A 61 3.49 -2.68 5.53
N VAL A 62 4.01 -2.74 4.30
CA VAL A 62 4.14 -3.96 3.51
C VAL A 62 5.61 -4.23 3.30
N ASN A 63 6.10 -5.38 3.76
CA ASN A 63 7.50 -5.74 3.55
C ASN A 63 7.67 -6.45 2.21
N VAL A 64 8.45 -5.88 1.28
CA VAL A 64 8.72 -6.49 -0.04
C VAL A 64 9.60 -7.74 0.04
N ALA A 65 10.21 -8.01 1.19
CA ALA A 65 10.90 -9.26 1.47
C ALA A 65 9.93 -10.45 1.64
N THR A 66 8.65 -10.19 1.97
CA THR A 66 7.65 -11.26 2.07
C THR A 66 7.10 -11.59 0.67
N PRO A 67 6.69 -12.85 0.42
CA PRO A 67 6.11 -13.23 -0.86
C PRO A 67 4.86 -12.40 -1.22
N GLU A 68 4.06 -12.03 -0.23
CA GLU A 68 2.88 -11.16 -0.42
C GLU A 68 3.27 -9.75 -0.84
N GLY A 69 4.24 -9.13 -0.14
CA GLY A 69 4.74 -7.80 -0.47
C GLY A 69 5.47 -7.77 -1.82
N ASN A 70 6.24 -8.80 -2.15
CA ASN A 70 6.92 -8.94 -3.43
C ASN A 70 5.93 -9.04 -4.60
N SER A 71 4.89 -9.86 -4.45
CA SER A 71 3.81 -9.99 -5.44
C SER A 71 3.07 -8.67 -5.63
N LYS A 72 2.78 -7.97 -4.53
CA LYS A 72 2.13 -6.65 -4.57
C LYS A 72 3.03 -5.60 -5.24
N ALA A 73 4.31 -5.54 -4.90
CA ALA A 73 5.29 -4.66 -5.54
C ALA A 73 5.37 -4.89 -7.05
N ARG A 74 5.45 -6.14 -7.50
CA ARG A 74 5.47 -6.49 -8.93
C ARG A 74 4.19 -6.09 -9.65
N LYS A 75 3.02 -6.35 -9.05
CA LYS A 75 1.72 -5.93 -9.62
C LYS A 75 1.62 -4.42 -9.79
N LEU A 76 2.23 -3.67 -8.88
CA LEU A 76 2.23 -2.21 -8.88
C LEU A 76 3.40 -1.59 -9.67
N GLY A 77 4.30 -2.41 -10.23
CA GLY A 77 5.48 -1.93 -10.96
C GLY A 77 6.54 -1.29 -10.07
N VAL A 78 6.53 -1.58 -8.77
CA VAL A 78 7.54 -1.07 -7.82
C VAL A 78 8.85 -1.82 -8.04
N MET A 79 9.84 -1.13 -8.59
CA MET A 79 11.18 -1.68 -8.84
C MET A 79 12.20 -1.29 -7.76
N SER A 80 11.87 -0.35 -6.89
CA SER A 80 12.78 0.13 -5.84
C SER A 80 12.01 0.46 -4.57
N VAL A 81 12.70 0.38 -3.44
CA VAL A 81 12.16 0.64 -2.10
C VAL A 81 13.03 1.65 -1.36
N PRO A 82 12.48 2.45 -0.42
CA PRO A 82 11.07 2.46 0.00
C PRO A 82 10.13 2.98 -1.09
N ALA A 83 8.90 2.49 -1.16
CA ALA A 83 7.89 3.00 -2.09
C ALA A 83 6.56 3.21 -1.38
N ILE A 84 5.82 4.24 -1.81
CA ILE A 84 4.55 4.63 -1.22
C ILE A 84 3.45 4.36 -2.25
N VAL A 85 2.49 3.56 -1.83
CA VAL A 85 1.30 3.23 -2.60
C VAL A 85 0.11 3.83 -1.88
N ILE A 86 -0.78 4.46 -2.62
CA ILE A 86 -1.98 5.09 -2.07
C ILE A 86 -3.19 4.53 -2.82
N ASN A 87 -4.16 3.96 -2.09
CA ASN A 87 -5.35 3.31 -2.64
C ASN A 87 -5.02 2.28 -3.73
N GLY A 88 -3.98 1.47 -3.52
CA GLY A 88 -3.52 0.48 -4.48
C GLY A 88 -2.95 1.06 -5.78
N LYS A 89 -2.62 2.36 -5.81
CA LYS A 89 -1.89 3.00 -6.90
C LYS A 89 -0.52 3.46 -6.42
N LEU A 90 0.50 3.25 -7.24
CA LEU A 90 1.83 3.75 -6.93
C LEU A 90 1.83 5.28 -6.92
N ALA A 91 2.07 5.86 -5.74
CA ALA A 91 2.13 7.31 -5.58
C ALA A 91 3.57 7.80 -5.74
N PHE A 92 4.54 7.08 -5.15
CA PHE A 92 5.94 7.45 -5.17
C PHE A 92 6.87 6.24 -5.02
N VAL A 93 8.04 6.30 -5.64
CA VAL A 93 9.12 5.30 -5.50
C VAL A 93 10.38 6.02 -5.06
N GLY A 94 11.01 5.54 -3.98
CA GLY A 94 12.21 6.11 -3.38
C GLY A 94 11.95 6.68 -1.98
N THR A 95 13.04 7.01 -1.29
CA THR A 95 12.98 7.70 0.01
C THR A 95 12.60 9.15 -0.22
N PRO A 96 11.40 9.60 0.19
CA PRO A 96 11.14 11.03 0.20
C PRO A 96 12.06 11.68 1.24
N GLN A 97 12.98 12.54 0.81
CA GLN A 97 13.78 13.37 1.72
C GLN A 97 12.93 14.45 2.42
N ALA A 98 11.65 14.61 2.03
CA ALA A 98 10.76 15.64 2.54
C ALA A 98 9.33 15.13 2.78
N ASP A 99 8.80 15.41 3.98
CA ASP A 99 7.39 15.25 4.40
C ASP A 99 6.38 15.80 3.38
N ILE A 100 6.77 16.84 2.62
CA ILE A 100 5.92 17.51 1.63
C ILE A 100 5.41 16.55 0.55
N ILE A 101 6.23 15.59 0.12
CA ILE A 101 5.86 14.68 -0.98
C ILE A 101 4.71 13.75 -0.54
N MET A 102 4.72 13.29 0.71
CA MET A 102 3.62 12.49 1.24
C MET A 102 2.35 13.31 1.44
N HIS A 103 2.46 14.54 1.94
CA HIS A 103 1.29 15.42 2.06
C HIS A 103 0.65 15.70 0.70
N ASP A 104 1.44 15.98 -0.33
CA ASP A 104 0.95 16.21 -1.69
C ASP A 104 0.26 14.95 -2.26
N ALA A 105 0.89 13.78 -2.06
CA ALA A 105 0.35 12.51 -2.53
C ALA A 105 -0.99 12.16 -1.85
N VAL A 106 -1.11 12.39 -0.55
CA VAL A 106 -2.37 12.19 0.19
C VAL A 106 -3.42 13.21 -0.25
N ARG A 107 -3.05 14.47 -0.39
CA ARG A 107 -3.95 15.54 -0.86
C ARG A 107 -4.48 15.29 -2.26
N LYS A 108 -3.67 14.67 -3.13
CA LYS A 108 -4.05 14.29 -4.50
C LYS A 108 -4.94 13.04 -4.55
N ALA A 109 -4.86 12.20 -3.52
CA ALA A 109 -5.63 10.97 -3.39
C ALA A 109 -6.97 11.15 -2.64
N MET A 110 -7.13 12.23 -1.86
CA MET A 110 -8.40 12.66 -1.28
C MET A 110 -9.35 13.18 -2.34
#